data_AF-A0A737GE54-F1
#
_entry.id   AF-A0A737GE54-F1
#
_cell.length_a   1.000
_cell.length_b   1.000
_cell.length_c   1.000
_cell.angle_alpha   90.00
_cell.angle_beta   90.00
_cell.angle_gamma   90.00
#
_symmetry.space_group_name_H-M   'P 1'
#
loop_
_entity.id
_entity.type
_entity.pdbx_description
1 polymer ?
#
loop_
_entity_poly.entity_id
_entity_poly.type
_entity_poly.pdbx_seq_one_letter_code
_entity_poly.pdbx_strand_id
1 'polypeptide(L)'
;NANLDIAKAQSNLSIANYNKAVVDAVNDVARAASQVETLAQKNQHQQQIEHDAQRVVGLAQARFNAGIIAGSRVSEAKIPALREQCNGLLLQGQWLDASIQLTSALGGGYHS
;
A
#
# COMPACT_ATOMS: atom_id res chain seq x y z
N ASN A 1 -5.02 41.77 38.10
CA ASN A 1 -4.12 40.64 37.78
C ASN A 1 -4.87 39.37 37.37
N ALA A 2 -5.92 38.91 38.07
CA ALA A 2 -6.66 37.69 37.70
C ALA A 2 -7.16 37.61 36.23
N ASN A 3 -7.67 38.71 35.66
CA ASN A 3 -8.15 38.71 34.26
C ASN A 3 -7.00 38.52 33.23
N LEU A 4 -5.79 38.94 33.59
CA LEU A 4 -4.60 38.85 32.76
C LEU A 4 -3.98 37.44 32.84
N ASP A 5 -4.11 36.78 33.99
CA ASP A 5 -3.70 35.39 34.19
C ASP A 5 -4.63 34.40 33.46
N ILE A 6 -5.95 34.66 33.46
CA ILE A 6 -6.92 33.87 32.69
C ILE A 6 -6.66 34.00 31.18
N ALA A 7 -6.43 35.22 30.68
CA ALA A 7 -6.11 35.44 29.27
C ALA A 7 -4.81 34.74 28.85
N LYS A 8 -3.78 34.75 29.70
CA LYS A 8 -2.53 34.00 29.49
C LYS A 8 -2.75 32.49 29.49
N ALA A 9 -3.52 31.96 30.43
CA ALA A 9 -3.83 30.53 30.49
C ALA A 9 -4.61 30.06 29.25
N GLN A 10 -5.59 30.85 28.79
CA GLN A 10 -6.34 30.59 27.56
C GLN A 10 -5.42 30.57 26.33
N SER A 11 -4.51 31.55 26.22
CA SER A 11 -3.54 31.64 25.13
C SER A 11 -2.59 30.44 25.13
N ASN A 12 -2.05 30.07 26.30
CA ASN A 12 -1.19 28.90 26.45
C ASN A 12 -1.90 27.60 26.03
N LEU A 13 -3.18 27.46 26.38
CA LEU A 13 -4.00 26.32 25.95
C LEU A 13 -4.19 26.31 24.43
N SER A 14 -4.48 27.45 23.81
CA SER A 14 -4.61 27.57 22.35
C SER A 14 -3.32 27.20 21.62
N ILE A 15 -2.16 27.66 22.12
CA ILE A 15 -0.84 27.31 21.58
C ILE A 15 -0.58 25.81 21.72
N ALA A 16 -0.87 25.24 22.90
CA ALA A 16 -0.71 23.81 23.13
C ALA A 16 -1.59 22.96 22.19
N ASN A 17 -2.85 23.36 21.99
CA ASN A 17 -3.78 22.70 21.07
C ASN A 17 -3.29 22.77 19.61
N TYR A 18 -2.80 23.93 19.18
CA TYR A 18 -2.20 24.09 17.86
C TYR A 18 -0.99 23.18 17.67
N ASN A 19 -0.05 23.21 18.63
CA ASN A 19 1.14 22.35 18.59
C ASN A 19 0.76 20.87 18.53
N LYS A 20 -0.25 20.46 19.31
CA LYS A 20 -0.76 19.09 19.25
C LYS A 20 -1.33 18.74 17.88
N ALA A 21 -2.17 19.60 17.29
CA ALA A 21 -2.75 19.35 15.97
C ALA A 21 -1.67 19.24 14.88
N VAL A 22 -0.62 20.06 14.94
CA VAL A 22 0.52 19.98 14.00
C VAL A 22 1.28 18.66 14.17
N VAL A 23 1.58 18.27 15.41
CA VAL A 23 2.27 17.00 15.68
C VAL A 23 1.44 15.81 15.22
N ASP A 24 0.13 15.82 15.49
CA ASP A 24 -0.79 14.76 15.09
C ASP A 24 -0.81 14.63 13.55
N ALA A 25 -0.93 15.75 12.82
CA ALA A 25 -0.89 15.76 11.35
C ALA A 25 0.44 15.24 10.77
N VAL A 26 1.59 15.63 11.33
CA VAL A 26 2.90 15.12 10.90
C VAL A 26 3.01 13.61 11.13
N ASN A 27 2.52 13.10 12.26
CA ASN A 27 2.49 11.66 12.54
C ASN A 27 1.61 10.90 11.56
N ASP A 28 0.45 11.45 11.18
CA ASP A 28 -0.45 10.83 10.20
C ASP A 28 0.19 10.75 8.80
N VAL A 29 0.84 11.82 8.35
CA VAL A 29 1.59 11.83 7.08
C VAL A 29 2.72 10.80 7.12
N ALA A 30 3.50 10.74 8.21
CA ALA A 30 4.60 9.79 8.34
C ALA A 30 4.12 8.33 8.28
N ARG A 31 3.00 8.03 8.96
CA ARG A 31 2.37 6.69 8.92
C ARG A 31 1.89 6.33 7.53
N ALA A 32 1.16 7.24 6.87
CA ALA A 32 0.65 7.00 5.53
C ALA A 32 1.79 6.81 4.51
N ALA A 33 2.84 7.63 4.58
CA ALA A 33 4.01 7.51 3.70
C ALA A 33 4.72 6.15 3.89
N SER A 34 4.92 5.72 5.14
CA SER A 34 5.52 4.41 5.44
C SER A 34 4.68 3.25 4.90
N GLN A 35 3.35 3.36 4.96
CA GLN A 35 2.44 2.35 4.40
C GLN A 35 2.54 2.28 2.88
N VAL A 36 2.54 3.43 2.20
CA VAL A 36 2.72 3.51 0.73
C VAL A 36 4.04 2.88 0.31
N GLU A 37 5.14 3.20 0.99
CA GLU A 37 6.46 2.64 0.70
C GLU A 37 6.49 1.12 0.89
N THR A 38 5.94 0.63 2.00
CA THR A 38 5.85 -0.81 2.28
C THR A 38 5.07 -1.54 1.19
N LEU A 39 3.95 -0.97 0.74
CA LEU A 39 3.13 -1.55 -0.33
C LEU A 39 3.83 -1.47 -1.69
N ALA A 40 4.61 -0.42 -1.96
CA ALA A 40 5.41 -0.33 -3.19
C ALA A 40 6.47 -1.44 -3.23
N GLN A 41 7.17 -1.68 -2.12
CA GLN A 41 8.14 -2.77 -2.00
C GLN A 41 7.48 -4.16 -2.17
N LYS A 42 6.31 -4.37 -1.56
CA LYS A 42 5.53 -5.60 -1.75
C LYS A 42 5.11 -5.81 -3.21
N ASN A 43 4.64 -4.77 -3.88
CA ASN A 43 4.27 -4.83 -5.30
C ASN A 43 5.49 -5.20 -6.17
N GLN A 44 6.66 -4.60 -5.92
CA GLN A 44 7.88 -4.93 -6.65
C GLN A 44 8.29 -6.40 -6.44
N HIS A 45 8.17 -6.91 -5.21
CA HIS A 45 8.45 -8.32 -4.94
C HIS A 45 7.43 -9.25 -5.62
N GLN A 46 6.14 -8.89 -5.60
CA GLN A 46 5.08 -9.65 -6.23
C GLN A 46 5.29 -9.76 -7.76
N GLN A 47 5.79 -8.72 -8.41
CA GLN A 47 6.14 -8.78 -9.84
C GLN A 47 7.18 -9.86 -10.14
N GLN A 48 8.13 -10.09 -9.24
CA GLN A 48 9.12 -11.16 -9.39
C GLN A 48 8.47 -12.55 -9.23
N ILE A 49 7.57 -12.69 -8.26
CA ILE A 49 6.80 -13.93 -8.02
C ILE A 49 5.93 -14.27 -9.24
N GLU A 50 5.22 -13.29 -9.79
CA GLU A 50 4.40 -13.47 -10.99
C GLU A 50 5.22 -13.89 -12.20
N HIS A 51 6.37 -13.25 -12.42
CA HIS A 51 7.29 -13.61 -13.49
C HIS A 51 7.76 -15.06 -13.34
N ASP A 52 8.10 -15.50 -12.13
CA ASP A 52 8.54 -16.86 -11.86
C ASP A 52 7.44 -17.89 -12.06
N ALA A 53 6.21 -17.58 -11.63
CA ALA A 53 5.05 -18.42 -11.89
C ALA A 53 4.77 -18.55 -13.39
N GLN A 54 4.92 -17.47 -14.16
CA GLN A 54 4.80 -17.50 -15.63
C GLN A 54 5.89 -18.36 -16.28
N ARG A 55 7.13 -18.34 -15.77
CA ARG A 55 8.20 -19.24 -16.24
C ARG A 55 7.84 -20.72 -16.08
N VAL A 56 7.21 -21.09 -14.95
CA VAL A 56 6.73 -22.46 -14.71
C VAL A 56 5.66 -22.86 -15.73
N VAL A 57 4.71 -21.97 -16.02
CA VAL A 57 3.70 -22.20 -17.07
C VAL A 57 4.36 -22.36 -18.44
N GLY A 58 5.32 -21.51 -18.78
CA GLY A 58 6.07 -21.60 -20.04
C GLY A 58 6.81 -22.93 -20.20
N LEU A 59 7.44 -23.42 -19.14
CA LEU A 59 8.09 -24.73 -19.14
C LEU A 59 7.09 -25.88 -19.32
N ALA A 60 5.95 -25.82 -18.63
CA ALA A 60 4.88 -26.81 -18.79
C ALA A 60 4.36 -26.81 -20.24
N GLN A 61 4.15 -25.63 -20.83
CA GLN A 61 3.73 -25.49 -22.22
C GLN A 61 4.75 -26.07 -23.20
N ALA A 62 6.05 -25.82 -22.99
CA ALA A 62 7.11 -26.38 -23.83
C ALA A 62 7.14 -27.92 -23.76
N ARG A 63 7.01 -28.49 -22.56
CA ARG A 63 6.94 -29.95 -22.37
C ARG A 63 5.70 -30.56 -23.00
N PHE A 64 4.56 -29.89 -22.93
CA PHE A 64 3.33 -30.33 -23.61
C PHE A 64 3.49 -30.33 -25.13
N ASN A 65 4.05 -29.25 -25.69
CA ASN A 65 4.30 -29.14 -27.14
C ASN A 65 5.28 -30.23 -27.63
N ALA A 66 6.21 -30.65 -26.78
CA ALA A 66 7.12 -31.77 -27.05
C ALA A 66 6.50 -33.16 -26.81
N GLY A 67 5.22 -33.25 -26.42
CA GLY A 67 4.52 -34.50 -26.13
C GLY A 67 4.94 -35.18 -24.81
N ILE A 68 5.66 -34.49 -23.94
CA ILE A 68 6.23 -35.04 -22.70
C ILE A 68 5.19 -35.11 -21.57
N ILE A 69 4.27 -34.14 -21.53
CA ILE A 69 3.22 -34.07 -20.51
C ILE A 69 1.85 -33.87 -21.15
N ALA A 70 0.78 -34.23 -20.45
CA ALA A 70 -0.59 -33.96 -20.87
C ALA A 70 -0.97 -32.48 -20.70
N GLY A 71 -1.94 -32.01 -21.48
CA GLY A 71 -2.43 -30.62 -21.41
C GLY A 71 -3.01 -30.23 -20.04
N SER A 72 -3.57 -31.21 -19.30
CA SER A 72 -4.04 -31.00 -17.92
C SER A 72 -2.92 -30.50 -16.99
N ARG A 73 -1.67 -30.95 -17.19
CA ARG A 73 -0.51 -30.51 -16.41
C ARG A 73 -0.13 -29.06 -16.70
N VAL A 74 -0.43 -28.55 -17.91
CA VAL A 74 -0.29 -27.13 -18.23
C VAL A 74 -1.35 -26.30 -17.50
N SER A 75 -2.59 -26.79 -17.49
CA SER A 75 -3.69 -26.15 -16.74
C SER A 75 -3.41 -26.12 -15.24
N GLU A 76 -2.88 -27.20 -14.67
CA GLU A 76 -2.43 -27.25 -13.27
C GLU A 76 -1.34 -26.22 -12.98
N ALA A 77 -0.39 -26.01 -13.88
CA ALA A 77 0.66 -24.99 -13.74
C ALA A 77 0.11 -23.55 -13.84
N LYS A 78 -1.00 -23.33 -14.57
CA LYS A 78 -1.63 -21.99 -14.71
C LYS A 78 -2.36 -21.54 -13.44
N ILE A 79 -2.91 -22.47 -12.66
CA ILE A 79 -3.65 -22.15 -11.43
C ILE A 79 -2.83 -21.29 -10.45
N PRO A 80 -1.61 -21.67 -10.04
CA PRO A 80 -0.80 -20.83 -9.16
C PRO A 80 -0.43 -19.50 -9.82
N ALA A 81 -0.10 -19.48 -11.12
CA ALA A 81 0.22 -18.22 -11.82
C ALA A 81 -0.94 -17.22 -11.85
N LEU A 82 -2.19 -17.70 -12.01
CA LEU A 82 -3.38 -16.85 -11.93
C LEU A 82 -3.63 -16.34 -10.51
N ARG A 83 -3.37 -17.15 -9.49
CA ARG A 83 -3.47 -16.71 -8.09
C ARG A 83 -2.47 -15.59 -7.80
N GLU A 84 -1.24 -15.71 -8.29
CA GLU A 84 -0.24 -14.66 -8.10
C GLU A 84 -0.59 -13.37 -8.83
N GLN A 85 -1.20 -13.45 -10.02
CA GLN A 85 -1.74 -12.25 -10.70
C GLN A 85 -2.87 -11.59 -9.89
N CYS A 86 -3.79 -12.37 -9.33
CA CYS A 86 -4.82 -11.84 -8.45
C CYS A 86 -4.23 -11.16 -7.20
N ASN A 87 -3.19 -11.75 -6.61
CA ASN A 87 -2.47 -11.16 -5.47
C ASN A 87 -1.81 -9.83 -5.86
N GLY A 88 -1.20 -9.75 -7.04
CA GLY A 88 -0.65 -8.50 -7.57
C GLY A 88 -1.68 -7.39 -7.73
N LEU A 89 -2.84 -7.72 -8.31
CA LEU A 89 -3.94 -6.75 -8.44
C LEU A 89 -4.44 -6.26 -7.08
N LEU A 90 -4.54 -7.15 -6.08
CA LEU A 90 -4.92 -6.77 -4.72
C LEU A 90 -3.89 -5.83 -4.08
N LEU A 91 -2.60 -6.15 -4.19
CA LEU A 91 -1.51 -5.32 -3.67
C LEU A 91 -1.45 -3.95 -4.36
N GLN A 92 -1.75 -3.89 -5.66
CA GLN A 92 -1.82 -2.64 -6.40
C GLN A 92 -3.00 -1.77 -5.95
N GLY A 93 -4.17 -2.39 -5.72
CA GLY A 93 -5.33 -1.71 -5.15
C GLY A 93 -5.06 -1.15 -3.76
N GLN A 94 -4.41 -1.94 -2.89
CA GLN A 94 -3.99 -1.48 -1.55
C GLN A 94 -3.01 -0.31 -1.62
N TRP A 95 -2.05 -0.35 -2.54
CA TRP A 95 -1.08 0.74 -2.74
C TRP A 95 -1.77 2.04 -3.21
N LEU A 96 -2.74 1.92 -4.12
CA LEU A 96 -3.53 3.05 -4.59
C LEU A 96 -4.34 3.69 -3.46
N ASP A 97 -5.01 2.86 -2.65
CA ASP A 97 -5.77 3.34 -1.48
C ASP A 97 -4.86 4.06 -0.47
N ALA A 98 -3.71 3.48 -0.13
CA ALA A 98 -2.73 4.11 0.75
C ALA A 98 -2.20 5.44 0.17
N SER A 99 -2.01 5.52 -1.15
CA SER A 99 -1.55 6.75 -1.83
C SER A 99 -2.60 7.86 -1.76
N ILE A 100 -3.88 7.50 -1.86
CA ILE A 100 -5.00 8.43 -1.67
C ILE A 100 -5.03 8.92 -0.21
N GLN A 101 -4.89 8.02 0.77
CA GLN A 101 -4.84 8.38 2.19
C GLN A 101 -3.67 9.33 2.51
N LEU A 102 -2.48 9.09 1.95
CA LEU A 102 -1.34 9.99 2.06
C LEU A 102 -1.64 11.38 1.46
N THR A 103 -2.26 11.42 0.28
CA THR A 103 -2.66 12.67 -0.37
C THR A 103 -3.64 13.47 0.51
N SER A 104 -4.60 12.78 1.13
CA SER A 104 -5.52 13.39 2.09
C SER A 104 -4.80 13.94 3.33
N ALA A 105 -3.87 13.17 3.90
CA ALA A 105 -3.09 13.56 5.08
C ALA A 105 -2.15 14.77 4.83
N LEU A 106 -1.66 14.93 3.60
CA LEU A 106 -0.83 16.08 3.19
C LEU A 106 -1.62 17.39 3.00
N GLY A 107 -2.91 17.40 3.31
CA GLY A 107 -3.76 18.59 3.20
C GLY A 107 -4.68 18.59 1.98
N GLY A 108 -4.67 17.54 1.15
CA GLY A 108 -5.65 17.34 0.08
C GLY A 108 -7.06 16.99 0.60
N GLY A 109 -7.19 16.63 1.88
CA GLY A 109 -8.45 16.22 2.52
C GLY A 109 -9.17 17.30 3.34
N TYR A 110 -8.76 18.58 3.30
CA TYR A 110 -9.31 19.62 4.19
C TYR A 110 -10.78 20.01 3.91
N HIS A 111 -11.46 19.32 2.98
CA HIS A 111 -12.90 19.46 2.71
C HIS A 111 -13.53 18.10 2.34
N SER A 112 -13.80 17.27 3.34
CA SER A 112 -14.81 16.21 3.25
C SER A 112 -15.47 16.01 4.61
#